data_AF-A0A2J6NMU7-F1
#
_entry.id   AF-A0A2J6NMU7-F1
#
_cell.length_a   1.000
_cell.length_b   1.000
_cell.length_c   1.000
_cell.angle_alpha   90.00
_cell.angle_beta   90.00
_cell.angle_gamma   90.00
#
_symmetry.space_group_name_H-M   'P 1'
#
loop_
_entity.id
_entity.type
_entity.pdbx_description
1 polymer ?
#
loop_
_entity_poly.entity_id
_entity_poly.type
_entity_poly.pdbx_seq_one_letter_code
_entity_poly.pdbx_strand_id
1 'polypeptide(L)'
;MALCGLGTALARGSVLINVRNLAITAVPLCTAFLLGGRIMSEIKLDIALPDDRPAIAKVLADPLVRQRAHLLVMPDPTAVAMLMDSVHLLTIRYDGRVVGIITLDRVSTDCWELGYLLNRADWGRGIMTTAVGLLCDRMKPGTQLTATVDNENVASQRVLIKNGFTRVRDDGERGIWIYKRDLRQSNIRV
;
A
#
# COMPACT_ATOMS: atom_id res chain seq x y z
N MET A 1 -21.65 11.57 44.51
CA MET A 1 -20.92 12.08 43.34
C MET A 1 -20.12 10.94 42.74
N ALA A 2 -20.60 10.35 41.64
CA ALA A 2 -19.96 9.21 40.98
C ALA A 2 -19.95 9.40 39.45
N LEU A 3 -18.73 9.36 38.90
CA LEU A 3 -18.24 8.78 37.64
C LEU A 3 -19.10 8.66 36.36
N CYS A 4 -18.39 8.96 35.26
CA CYS A 4 -18.34 8.27 33.95
C CYS A 4 -19.40 8.53 32.86
N GLY A 5 -18.89 8.75 31.64
CA GLY A 5 -19.64 8.66 30.39
C GLY A 5 -18.91 9.25 29.18
N LEU A 6 -17.72 8.72 28.81
CA LEU A 6 -17.16 8.97 27.47
C LEU A 6 -17.99 8.18 26.45
N GLY A 7 -18.67 8.91 25.58
CA GLY A 7 -19.46 8.37 24.47
C GLY A 7 -18.57 7.82 23.35
N THR A 8 -18.91 6.61 22.95
CA THR A 8 -18.44 5.85 21.80
C THR A 8 -18.67 6.57 20.46
N ALA A 9 -17.65 6.61 19.61
CA ALA A 9 -17.79 6.92 18.18
C ALA A 9 -17.27 5.73 17.36
N LEU A 10 -18.15 4.78 17.10
CA LEU A 10 -17.99 3.74 16.07
C LEU A 10 -18.37 4.35 14.71
N ALA A 11 -17.38 4.64 13.86
CA ALA A 11 -17.61 5.14 12.52
C ALA A 11 -17.72 3.97 11.51
N ARG A 12 -18.98 3.61 11.23
CA ARG A 12 -19.57 3.14 9.95
C ARG A 12 -18.71 2.33 8.96
N GLY A 13 -19.07 1.04 8.82
CA GLY A 13 -19.54 0.54 7.50
C GLY A 13 -18.75 -0.56 6.78
N SER A 14 -18.40 -1.67 7.43
CA SER A 14 -17.82 -2.83 6.74
C SER A 14 -18.91 -3.77 6.20
N VAL A 15 -19.22 -3.70 4.91
CA VAL A 15 -20.03 -4.71 4.22
C VAL A 15 -19.12 -5.87 3.81
N LEU A 16 -19.32 -7.04 4.42
CA LEU A 16 -18.70 -8.31 4.01
C LEU A 16 -19.06 -8.62 2.54
N ILE A 17 -18.06 -8.68 1.64
CA ILE A 17 -18.23 -9.29 0.32
C ILE A 17 -17.06 -10.25 0.01
N ASN A 18 -17.47 -11.46 -0.37
CA ASN A 18 -16.73 -12.69 -0.65
C ASN A 18 -15.75 -12.55 -1.85
N VAL A 19 -14.48 -12.93 -1.63
CA VAL A 19 -13.31 -12.60 -2.47
C VAL A 19 -13.05 -13.58 -3.64
N ARG A 20 -14.03 -14.35 -4.09
CA ARG A 20 -13.79 -15.33 -5.19
C ARG A 20 -13.64 -14.75 -6.60
N ASN A 21 -13.78 -13.43 -6.80
CA ASN A 21 -13.96 -12.88 -8.15
C ASN A 21 -13.10 -11.66 -8.55
N LEU A 22 -12.01 -11.35 -7.84
CA LEU A 22 -11.02 -10.42 -8.41
C LEU A 22 -10.16 -11.21 -9.42
N ALA A 23 -10.58 -11.18 -10.69
CA ALA A 23 -9.79 -11.70 -11.80
C ALA A 23 -8.54 -10.81 -12.00
N ILE A 24 -7.52 -11.04 -11.17
CA ILE A 24 -6.15 -10.62 -11.43
C ILE A 24 -5.70 -11.49 -12.60
N THR A 25 -5.90 -11.02 -13.82
CA THR A 25 -5.34 -11.68 -15.00
C THR A 25 -3.82 -11.63 -14.90
N ALA A 26 -3.20 -12.78 -14.61
CA ALA A 26 -1.77 -12.96 -14.62
C ALA A 26 -1.24 -12.66 -16.03
N VAL A 27 -0.60 -11.50 -16.20
CA VAL A 27 0.25 -11.22 -17.36
C VAL A 27 1.70 -11.40 -16.90
N PRO A 28 2.43 -12.43 -17.37
CA PRO A 28 3.84 -12.58 -17.03
C PRO A 28 4.64 -11.62 -17.92
N LEU A 29 4.92 -10.41 -17.44
CA LEU A 29 5.90 -9.54 -18.09
C LEU A 29 7.29 -9.89 -17.55
N CYS A 30 7.84 -10.95 -18.14
CA CYS A 30 9.23 -11.34 -18.00
C CYS A 30 10.11 -10.32 -18.75
N THR A 31 10.78 -9.43 -18.03
CA THR A 31 11.83 -8.59 -18.62
C THR A 31 13.12 -8.79 -17.82
N ALA A 32 13.83 -9.87 -18.12
CA ALA A 32 15.18 -10.09 -17.62
C ALA A 32 16.14 -9.18 -18.41
N PHE A 33 16.54 -8.06 -17.81
CA PHE A 33 17.61 -7.21 -18.34
C PHE A 33 18.94 -7.69 -17.75
N LEU A 34 19.71 -8.47 -18.52
CA LEU A 34 21.05 -8.92 -18.16
C LEU A 34 22.10 -7.98 -18.78
N LEU A 35 22.62 -7.05 -17.99
CA LEU A 35 23.88 -6.36 -18.27
C LEU A 35 24.70 -6.27 -16.97
N GLY A 36 25.72 -7.14 -16.85
CA GLY A 36 26.84 -6.98 -15.91
C GLY A 36 26.64 -7.55 -14.50
N GLY A 37 26.79 -8.87 -14.35
CA GLY A 37 27.45 -9.53 -13.20
C GLY A 37 26.96 -9.29 -11.76
N ARG A 38 25.89 -8.53 -11.53
CA ARG A 38 25.18 -8.47 -10.25
C ARG A 38 23.79 -9.04 -10.47
N ILE A 39 23.46 -10.12 -9.77
CA ILE A 39 22.07 -10.52 -9.60
C ILE A 39 21.40 -9.36 -8.86
N MET A 40 20.68 -8.51 -9.59
CA MET A 40 19.84 -7.51 -8.98
C MET A 40 18.68 -8.25 -8.34
N SER A 41 18.65 -8.24 -7.02
CA SER A 41 17.54 -8.72 -6.21
C SER A 41 16.21 -8.18 -6.76
N GLU A 42 15.38 -9.07 -7.28
CA GLU A 42 14.10 -8.71 -7.90
C GLU A 42 13.08 -8.33 -6.81
N ILE A 43 12.33 -7.25 -7.04
CA ILE A 43 11.19 -6.87 -6.20
C ILE A 43 9.95 -7.57 -6.73
N LYS A 44 9.23 -8.28 -5.85
CA LYS A 44 7.99 -8.96 -6.18
C LYS A 44 6.85 -8.46 -5.30
N LEU A 45 5.64 -8.48 -5.86
CA LEU A 45 4.40 -8.24 -5.14
C LEU A 45 3.57 -9.52 -5.16
N ASP A 46 3.17 -10.00 -3.98
CA ASP A 46 2.33 -11.17 -3.83
C ASP A 46 1.13 -10.84 -2.93
N ILE A 47 0.00 -11.50 -3.13
CA ILE A 47 -1.10 -11.46 -2.17
C ILE A 47 -0.57 -12.00 -0.84
N ALA A 48 -0.86 -11.29 0.26
CA ALA A 48 -0.41 -11.71 1.57
C ALA A 48 -1.09 -13.01 2.00
N LEU A 49 -0.28 -13.96 2.45
CA LEU A 49 -0.75 -15.25 2.95
C LEU A 49 -0.68 -15.29 4.49
N PRO A 50 -1.45 -16.17 5.15
CA PRO A 50 -1.40 -16.32 6.60
C PRO A 50 0.03 -16.49 7.17
N ASP A 51 0.92 -17.14 6.42
CA ASP A 51 2.32 -17.36 6.82
C ASP A 51 3.17 -16.08 6.81
N ASP A 52 2.72 -15.02 6.12
CA ASP A 52 3.39 -13.73 6.10
C ASP A 52 3.12 -12.88 7.37
N ARG A 53 2.14 -13.27 8.19
CA ARG A 53 1.72 -12.54 9.40
C ARG A 53 2.90 -12.13 10.30
N PRO A 54 3.87 -13.00 10.63
CA PRO A 54 4.98 -12.60 11.50
C PRO A 54 5.85 -11.50 10.88
N ALA A 55 6.07 -11.55 9.57
CA ALA A 55 6.87 -10.55 8.87
C ALA A 55 6.11 -9.22 8.74
N ILE A 56 4.81 -9.27 8.45
CA ILE A 56 3.94 -8.08 8.41
C ILE A 56 3.87 -7.42 9.79
N ALA A 57 3.65 -8.21 10.85
CA ALA A 57 3.64 -7.73 12.23
C ALA A 57 4.95 -7.04 12.60
N LYS A 58 6.10 -7.57 12.15
CA LYS A 58 7.41 -6.95 12.37
C LYS A 58 7.53 -5.57 11.70
N VAL A 59 7.02 -5.40 10.48
CA VAL A 59 7.00 -4.09 9.79
C VAL A 59 6.15 -3.10 10.58
N LEU A 60 4.96 -3.52 10.99
CA LEU A 60 4.01 -2.69 11.75
C LEU A 60 4.51 -2.37 13.17
N ALA A 61 5.34 -3.22 13.76
CA ALA A 61 5.88 -3.01 15.10
C ALA A 61 7.00 -1.95 15.16
N ASP A 62 7.63 -1.58 14.03
CA ASP A 62 8.72 -0.59 14.02
C ASP A 62 8.19 0.82 14.40
N PRO A 63 8.70 1.44 15.49
CA PRO A 63 8.18 2.72 15.96
C PRO A 63 8.29 3.87 14.95
N LEU A 64 9.36 3.88 14.14
CA LEU A 64 9.59 4.97 13.17
C LEU A 64 8.74 4.76 11.92
N VAL A 65 8.50 3.51 11.51
CA VAL A 65 7.52 3.19 10.47
C VAL A 65 6.14 3.68 10.89
N ARG A 66 5.72 3.35 12.13
CA ARG A 66 4.43 3.78 12.67
C ARG A 66 4.29 5.29 12.78
N GLN A 67 5.30 5.96 13.31
CA GLN A 67 5.32 7.41 13.44
C GLN A 67 5.09 8.08 12.08
N ARG A 68 5.81 7.63 11.03
CA ARG A 68 5.70 8.21 9.68
C ARG A 68 4.43 7.85 8.92
N ALA A 69 3.78 6.77 9.33
CA ALA A 69 2.50 6.35 8.79
C ALA A 69 1.31 6.83 9.64
N HIS A 70 1.59 7.57 10.73
CA HIS A 70 0.59 7.97 11.74
C HIS A 70 -0.30 6.80 12.21
N LEU A 71 0.29 5.60 12.29
CA LEU A 71 -0.37 4.42 12.84
C LEU A 71 -0.34 4.55 14.37
N LEU A 72 -1.42 5.11 14.92
CA LEU A 72 -1.54 5.45 16.34
C LEU A 72 -1.80 4.22 17.25
N VAL A 73 -2.04 3.04 16.68
CA VAL A 73 -2.36 1.81 17.43
C VAL A 73 -1.36 0.70 17.09
N MET A 74 -0.95 -0.09 18.09
CA MET A 74 -0.17 -1.31 17.85
C MET A 74 -1.13 -2.35 17.34
N PRO A 75 -0.99 -2.84 16.10
CA PRO A 75 -1.75 -4.00 15.75
C PRO A 75 -1.14 -5.17 16.51
N ASP A 76 -1.86 -5.64 17.53
CA ASP A 76 -1.61 -6.97 18.07
C ASP A 76 -1.76 -8.02 16.94
N PRO A 77 -1.33 -9.27 17.15
CA PRO A 77 -1.46 -10.30 16.11
C PRO A 77 -2.87 -10.48 15.55
N THR A 78 -3.90 -10.20 16.37
CA THR A 78 -5.31 -10.24 15.95
C THR A 78 -5.64 -9.11 15.00
N ALA A 79 -5.20 -7.89 15.29
CA ALA A 79 -5.38 -6.73 14.41
C ALA A 79 -4.66 -6.90 13.06
N VAL A 80 -3.50 -7.59 13.01
CA VAL A 80 -2.85 -7.94 11.74
C VAL A 80 -3.69 -8.93 10.94
N ALA A 81 -4.27 -9.95 11.59
CA ALA A 81 -5.16 -10.88 10.92
C ALA A 81 -6.42 -10.17 10.38
N MET A 82 -7.03 -9.29 11.19
CA MET A 82 -8.17 -8.49 10.77
C MET A 82 -7.84 -7.58 9.59
N LEU A 83 -6.65 -6.96 9.56
CA LEU A 83 -6.20 -6.16 8.43
C LEU A 83 -6.12 -7.01 7.16
N MET A 84 -5.49 -8.18 7.22
CA MET A 84 -5.36 -9.08 6.08
C MET A 84 -6.72 -9.55 5.54
N ASP A 85 -7.74 -9.65 6.41
CA ASP A 85 -9.09 -10.04 6.03
C ASP A 85 -9.94 -8.86 5.49
N SER A 86 -9.59 -7.62 5.87
CA SER A 86 -10.42 -6.43 5.61
C SER A 86 -10.00 -5.64 4.36
N VAL A 87 -8.72 -5.68 4.01
CA VAL A 87 -8.16 -4.88 2.91
C VAL A 87 -7.42 -5.77 1.93
N HIS A 88 -7.28 -5.32 0.67
CA HIS A 88 -6.43 -6.06 -0.27
C HIS A 88 -4.98 -5.80 0.09
N LEU A 89 -4.36 -6.74 0.80
CA LEU A 89 -3.00 -6.62 1.30
C LEU A 89 -2.03 -7.40 0.42
N LEU A 90 -1.04 -6.69 -0.13
CA LEU A 90 0.07 -7.27 -0.87
C LEU A 90 1.34 -7.18 -0.04
N THR A 91 2.15 -8.23 -0.07
CA THR A 91 3.52 -8.20 0.46
C THR A 91 4.49 -7.70 -0.61
N ILE A 92 5.46 -6.90 -0.19
CA ILE A 92 6.62 -6.54 -1.00
C ILE A 92 7.74 -7.50 -0.61
N ARG A 93 8.18 -8.33 -1.56
CA ARG A 93 9.31 -9.23 -1.38
C ARG A 93 10.57 -8.71 -2.05
N TYR A 94 11.68 -8.83 -1.34
CA TYR A 94 13.02 -8.48 -1.83
C TYR A 94 13.99 -9.53 -1.28
N ASP A 95 14.73 -10.24 -2.14
CA ASP A 95 15.55 -11.40 -1.76
C ASP A 95 14.77 -12.48 -1.00
N GLY A 96 13.55 -12.79 -1.46
CA GLY A 96 12.69 -13.83 -0.88
C GLY A 96 12.04 -13.50 0.47
N ARG A 97 12.48 -12.44 1.16
CA ARG A 97 11.89 -11.97 2.41
C ARG A 97 10.83 -10.90 2.18
N VAL A 98 9.79 -10.89 3.01
CA VAL A 98 8.83 -9.78 3.08
C VAL A 98 9.53 -8.58 3.72
N VAL A 99 9.62 -7.49 2.97
CA VAL A 99 10.26 -6.24 3.40
C VAL A 99 9.28 -5.09 3.58
N GLY A 100 8.01 -5.27 3.20
CA GLY A 100 6.99 -4.24 3.31
C GLY A 100 5.64 -4.75 2.87
N ILE A 101 4.66 -3.86 2.91
CA ILE A 101 3.30 -4.13 2.49
C ILE A 101 2.74 -2.97 1.68
N ILE A 102 1.77 -3.30 0.83
CA ILE A 102 0.86 -2.37 0.16
C ILE A 102 -0.56 -2.75 0.58
N THR A 103 -1.38 -1.77 0.89
CA THR A 103 -2.81 -1.93 1.12
C THR A 103 -3.60 -1.22 0.03
N LEU A 104 -4.68 -1.85 -0.40
CA LEU A 104 -5.66 -1.28 -1.32
C LEU A 104 -7.04 -1.34 -0.69
N ASP A 105 -7.56 -0.16 -0.38
CA ASP A 105 -8.89 0.04 0.18
C ASP A 105 -9.84 0.50 -0.91
N ARG A 106 -10.97 -0.20 -1.07
CA ARG A 106 -11.93 0.11 -2.13
C ARG A 106 -12.77 1.32 -1.73
N VAL A 107 -12.61 2.44 -2.44
CA VAL A 107 -13.41 3.66 -2.25
C VAL A 107 -14.68 3.62 -3.11
N SER A 108 -14.59 3.10 -4.34
CA SER A 108 -15.73 2.90 -5.23
C SER A 108 -15.47 1.75 -6.24
N THR A 109 -16.33 1.60 -7.26
CA THR A 109 -16.19 0.54 -8.28
C THR A 109 -14.83 0.57 -8.99
N ASP A 110 -14.31 1.75 -9.30
CA ASP A 110 -13.06 1.93 -10.05
C ASP A 110 -12.04 2.81 -9.30
N CYS A 111 -12.27 3.09 -8.02
CA CYS A 111 -11.39 3.92 -7.20
C CYS A 111 -10.90 3.17 -5.96
N TRP A 112 -9.59 3.22 -5.74
CA TRP A 112 -8.92 2.59 -4.60
C TRP A 112 -7.99 3.56 -3.90
N GLU A 113 -7.97 3.52 -2.58
CA GLU A 113 -6.98 4.19 -1.76
C GLU A 113 -5.77 3.26 -1.54
N LEU A 114 -4.59 3.80 -1.81
CA LEU A 114 -3.30 3.15 -1.73
C LEU A 114 -2.59 3.55 -0.42
N GLY A 115 -2.37 2.57 0.45
CA GLY A 115 -1.47 2.67 1.59
C GLY A 115 -0.23 1.79 1.38
N TYR A 116 0.89 2.14 2.02
CA TYR A 116 2.08 1.31 1.97
C TYR A 116 3.04 1.55 3.13
N LEU A 117 3.76 0.50 3.50
CA LEU A 117 4.79 0.53 4.54
C LEU A 117 6.00 -0.28 4.08
N LEU A 118 7.19 0.19 4.45
CA LEU A 118 8.44 -0.52 4.19
C LEU A 118 9.21 -0.65 5.50
N ASN A 119 9.81 -1.81 5.72
CA ASN A 119 10.73 -2.04 6.82
C ASN A 119 11.85 -0.98 6.79
N ARG A 120 12.17 -0.41 7.96
CA ARG A 120 13.14 0.66 8.10
C ARG A 120 14.51 0.30 7.52
N ALA A 121 14.95 -0.95 7.68
CA ALA A 121 16.22 -1.44 7.17
C ALA A 121 16.32 -1.37 5.62
N ASP A 122 15.19 -1.26 4.93
CA ASP A 122 15.09 -1.29 3.47
C ASP A 122 14.81 0.10 2.85
N TRP A 123 14.82 1.16 3.66
CA TRP A 123 14.61 2.53 3.22
C TRP A 123 15.77 3.09 2.38
N GLY A 124 15.46 4.06 1.52
CA GLY A 124 16.46 4.75 0.69
C GLY A 124 16.95 3.95 -0.52
N ARG A 125 16.46 2.72 -0.72
CA ARG A 125 16.90 1.80 -1.77
C ARG A 125 16.03 1.81 -3.03
N GLY A 126 15.03 2.69 -3.11
CA GLY A 126 14.07 2.75 -4.21
C GLY A 126 13.02 1.64 -4.23
N ILE A 127 13.05 0.70 -3.28
CA ILE A 127 12.16 -0.48 -3.26
C ILE A 127 10.68 -0.11 -3.34
N MET A 128 10.22 0.83 -2.51
CA MET A 128 8.82 1.24 -2.52
C MET A 128 8.41 1.94 -3.84
N THR A 129 9.31 2.71 -4.45
CA THR A 129 9.05 3.34 -5.75
C THR A 129 8.81 2.27 -6.82
N THR A 130 9.67 1.25 -6.88
CA THR A 130 9.50 0.13 -7.81
C THR A 130 8.25 -0.68 -7.51
N ALA A 131 7.98 -0.97 -6.23
CA ALA A 131 6.79 -1.70 -5.80
C ALA A 131 5.49 -0.99 -6.23
N VAL A 132 5.37 0.32 -5.99
CA VAL A 132 4.18 1.09 -6.42
C VAL A 132 4.06 1.13 -7.95
N GLY A 133 5.18 1.20 -8.69
CA GLY A 133 5.16 1.12 -10.16
C GLY A 133 4.62 -0.20 -10.67
N LEU A 134 5.16 -1.32 -10.14
CA LEU A 134 4.68 -2.67 -10.45
C LEU A 134 3.21 -2.85 -10.11
N LEU A 135 2.73 -2.27 -9.01
CA LEU A 135 1.31 -2.28 -8.69
C LEU A 135 0.49 -1.56 -9.77
N CYS A 136 0.87 -0.33 -10.12
CA CYS A 136 0.16 0.47 -11.12
C CYS A 136 0.06 -0.28 -12.47
N ASP A 137 1.11 -0.99 -12.88
CA ASP A 137 1.13 -1.77 -14.12
C ASP A 137 0.22 -3.00 -14.08
N ARG A 138 -0.04 -3.56 -12.89
CA ARG A 138 -0.94 -4.71 -12.68
C ARG A 138 -2.41 -4.33 -12.56
N MET A 139 -2.70 -3.09 -12.21
CA MET A 139 -4.08 -2.63 -12.02
C MET A 139 -4.80 -2.48 -13.36
N LYS A 140 -6.11 -2.75 -13.35
CA LYS A 140 -6.93 -2.68 -14.57
C LYS A 140 -6.93 -1.24 -15.12
N PRO A 141 -6.77 -1.06 -16.44
CA PRO A 141 -6.98 0.23 -17.07
C PRO A 141 -8.35 0.83 -16.75
N GLY A 142 -8.38 2.15 -16.54
CA GLY A 142 -9.54 2.90 -16.05
C GLY A 142 -9.62 3.01 -14.53
N THR A 143 -8.75 2.32 -13.78
CA THR A 143 -8.70 2.42 -12.32
C THR A 143 -8.11 3.77 -11.89
N GLN A 144 -8.76 4.44 -10.94
CA GLN A 144 -8.23 5.57 -10.19
C GLN A 144 -7.58 5.07 -8.90
N LEU A 145 -6.36 5.54 -8.63
CA LEU A 145 -5.68 5.36 -7.35
C LEU A 145 -5.60 6.70 -6.62
N THR A 146 -5.92 6.69 -5.33
CA THR A 146 -5.73 7.83 -4.41
C THR A 146 -4.74 7.45 -3.32
N ALA A 147 -4.04 8.43 -2.74
CA ALA A 147 -3.21 8.20 -1.57
C ALA A 147 -3.21 9.45 -0.68
N THR A 148 -3.29 9.22 0.63
CA THR A 148 -3.27 10.26 1.65
C THR A 148 -1.90 10.24 2.33
N VAL A 149 -1.21 11.38 2.34
CA VAL A 149 0.18 11.45 2.83
C VAL A 149 0.39 12.72 3.64
N ASP A 150 0.99 12.57 4.81
CA ASP A 150 1.45 13.70 5.63
C ASP A 150 2.43 14.60 4.85
N ASN A 151 2.26 15.92 4.97
CA ASN A 151 3.01 16.92 4.23
C ASN A 151 4.49 16.95 4.63
N GLU A 152 4.84 16.48 5.82
CA GLU A 152 6.22 16.29 6.27
C GLU A 152 6.83 14.97 5.78
N ASN A 153 6.00 14.01 5.34
CA ASN A 153 6.45 12.74 4.77
C ASN A 153 6.89 12.87 3.30
N VAL A 154 7.96 13.65 3.10
CA VAL A 154 8.60 13.89 1.79
C VAL A 154 9.05 12.60 1.10
N ALA A 155 9.33 11.52 1.84
CA ALA A 155 9.70 10.23 1.26
C ALA A 155 8.53 9.59 0.50
N SER A 156 7.35 9.48 1.12
CA SER A 156 6.15 8.93 0.49
C SER A 156 5.65 9.80 -0.67
N GLN A 157 5.72 11.12 -0.52
CA GLN A 157 5.38 12.03 -1.62
C GLN A 157 6.24 11.79 -2.86
N ARG A 158 7.56 11.60 -2.70
CA ARG A 158 8.47 11.28 -3.81
C ARG A 158 8.15 9.94 -4.47
N VAL A 159 7.73 8.94 -3.70
CA VAL A 159 7.27 7.65 -4.25
C VAL A 159 6.09 7.87 -5.19
N LEU A 160 5.09 8.63 -4.74
CA LEU A 160 3.87 8.91 -5.50
C LEU A 160 4.16 9.74 -6.76
N ILE A 161 4.92 10.83 -6.64
CA ILE A 161 5.29 11.69 -7.76
C ILE A 161 6.06 10.92 -8.84
N LYS A 162 7.05 10.10 -8.45
CA LYS A 162 7.80 9.26 -9.40
C LYS A 162 6.93 8.23 -10.10
N ASN A 163 5.83 7.83 -9.48
CA ASN A 163 4.84 6.94 -10.05
C ASN A 163 3.67 7.71 -10.70
N GLY A 164 3.87 8.97 -11.11
CA GLY A 164 2.90 9.72 -11.91
C GLY A 164 1.63 10.13 -11.19
N PHE A 165 1.60 10.08 -9.86
CA PHE A 165 0.52 10.67 -9.08
C PHE A 165 0.67 12.19 -9.02
N THR A 166 -0.45 12.89 -9.04
CA THR A 166 -0.52 14.34 -8.91
C THR A 166 -1.19 14.71 -7.59
N ARG A 167 -0.66 15.73 -6.91
CA ARG A 167 -1.29 16.29 -5.71
C ARG A 167 -2.52 17.08 -6.16
N VAL A 168 -3.69 16.74 -5.62
CA VAL A 168 -4.97 17.35 -6.06
C VAL A 168 -5.63 18.24 -5.02
N ARG A 169 -5.30 18.05 -3.73
CA ARG A 169 -5.96 18.76 -2.62
C ARG A 169 -5.12 18.61 -1.33
N ASP A 170 -5.21 19.62 -0.47
CA ASP A 170 -4.99 19.52 0.97
C ASP A 170 -6.38 19.22 1.57
N ASP A 171 -6.54 18.09 2.25
CA ASP A 171 -7.87 17.56 2.64
C ASP A 171 -8.68 18.50 3.54
N GLY A 172 -8.06 19.59 4.01
CA GLY A 172 -8.64 20.59 4.89
C GLY A 172 -8.17 20.43 6.33
N GLU A 173 -7.51 19.32 6.65
CA GLU A 173 -6.75 19.11 7.88
C GLU A 173 -5.31 19.58 7.63
N ARG A 174 -4.88 20.60 8.38
CA ARG A 174 -3.51 21.14 8.25
C ARG A 174 -2.51 20.00 8.35
N GLY A 175 -1.80 19.73 7.26
CA GLY A 175 -0.70 18.79 7.26
C GLY A 175 -0.89 17.53 6.42
N ILE A 176 -2.02 17.31 5.75
CA ILE A 176 -2.23 16.11 4.94
C ILE A 176 -2.47 16.46 3.46
N TRP A 177 -1.78 15.76 2.55
CA TRP A 177 -1.90 15.92 1.11
C TRP A 177 -2.53 14.69 0.46
N ILE A 178 -3.49 14.95 -0.44
CA ILE A 178 -4.11 13.92 -1.28
C ILE A 178 -3.43 13.90 -2.65
N TYR A 179 -2.99 12.71 -3.03
CA TYR A 179 -2.46 12.39 -4.35
C TYR A 179 -3.44 11.51 -5.12
N LYS A 180 -3.51 11.70 -6.45
CA LYS A 180 -4.34 10.89 -7.34
C LYS A 180 -3.61 10.51 -8.61
N ARG A 181 -3.96 9.36 -9.18
CA ARG A 181 -3.54 8.92 -10.50
C ARG A 181 -4.67 8.14 -11.17
N ASP A 182 -5.06 8.59 -12.36
CA ASP A 182 -5.92 7.81 -13.25
C ASP A 182 -5.04 6.92 -14.13
N LEU A 183 -5.20 5.60 -13.99
CA LEU A 183 -4.52 4.62 -14.82
C LEU A 183 -5.23 4.53 -16.16
N ARG A 184 -4.85 5.40 -17.10
CA ARG A 184 -5.44 5.43 -18.45
C ARG A 184 -5.27 4.08 -19.15
N GLN A 185 -6.21 3.75 -20.04
CA GLN A 185 -5.97 2.72 -21.05
C GLN A 185 -4.69 3.09 -21.81
N SER A 186 -3.70 2.21 -21.73
CA SER A 186 -2.56 2.23 -22.64
C SER A 186 -3.13 2.10 -24.04
N ASN A 187 -3.30 3.24 -24.72
CA ASN A 187 -3.55 3.25 -26.15
C ASN A 187 -2.28 2.72 -26.79
N ILE A 188 -2.19 1.40 -26.94
CA ILE A 188 -1.30 0.78 -27.90
C ILE A 188 -1.76 1.34 -29.25
N ARG A 189 -1.05 2.35 -29.73
CA ARG A 189 -1.12 2.74 -31.13
C ARG A 189 -0.48 1.59 -31.89
N VAL A 190 -1.33 0.78 -32.52
CA VAL A 190 -0.96 -0.19 -33.56
C VAL A 190 -0.30 0.54 -34.71
#